data_AF-A0A971D4S6-F1
#
_entry.id   AF-A0A971D4S6-F1
#
_cell.length_a   1.000
_cell.length_b   1.000
_cell.length_c   1.000
_cell.angle_alpha   90.00
_cell.angle_beta   90.00
_cell.angle_gamma   90.00
#
_symmetry.space_group_name_H-M   'P 1'
#
loop_
_entity.id
_entity.type
_entity.pdbx_description
1 polymer ?
#
loop_
_entity_poly.entity_id
_entity_poly.type
_entity_poly.pdbx_seq_one_letter_code
_entity_poly.pdbx_strand_id
1 'polypeptide(L)' 'LAEKQRLRNRHAKSSIKTLFKRLEAQVADGQTDEAARTATFLTSRIDKAAAKGVLHKNNAAHKKSRVAHTLARLSA' A
#
# COMPACT_ATOMS: atom_id res chain seq x y z
N LEU A 1 -1.94 -27.29 1.55
CA LEU A 1 -1.72 -26.18 0.59
C LEU A 1 -2.47 -24.90 0.96
N ALA A 2 -3.76 -24.99 1.30
CA ALA A 2 -4.59 -23.85 1.69
C ALA A 2 -3.99 -22.99 2.82
N GLU A 3 -3.44 -23.61 3.86
CA GLU A 3 -2.82 -22.88 4.97
C GLU A 3 -1.56 -22.11 4.56
N LYS A 4 -0.67 -22.72 3.77
CA LYS A 4 0.52 -22.05 3.22
C LYS A 4 0.12 -20.83 2.36
N GLN A 5 -0.93 -20.96 1.54
CA GLN A 5 -1.48 -19.84 0.77
C GLN A 5 -2.07 -18.75 1.66
N ARG A 6 -2.84 -19.15 2.69
CA ARG A 6 -3.44 -18.25 3.67
C ARG A 6 -2.37 -17.43 4.39
N LEU A 7 -1.29 -18.04 4.84
CA LEU A 7 -0.17 -17.36 5.51
C LEU A 7 0.51 -16.34 4.58
N ARG A 8 0.78 -16.71 3.31
CA ARG A 8 1.33 -15.78 2.31
C ARG A 8 0.41 -14.60 2.04
N ASN A 9 -0.89 -14.85 1.88
CA ASN A 9 -1.88 -13.80 1.67
C ASN A 9 -2.01 -12.89 2.89
N ARG A 10 -1.98 -13.46 4.09
CA ARG A 10 -1.99 -12.71 5.36
C ARG A 10 -0.78 -11.79 5.45
N HIS A 11 0.41 -12.32 5.16
CA HIS A 11 1.64 -11.53 5.16
C HIS A 11 1.60 -10.39 4.14
N ALA A 12 1.17 -10.64 2.90
CA ALA A 12 1.05 -9.59 1.89
C ALA A 12 0.06 -8.48 2.32
N LYS A 13 -1.09 -8.87 2.88
CA LYS A 13 -2.09 -7.92 3.39
C LYS A 13 -1.56 -7.11 4.57
N SER A 14 -0.87 -7.74 5.51
CA SER A 14 -0.28 -7.05 6.68
C SER A 14 0.83 -6.11 6.25
N SER A 15 1.72 -6.50 5.32
CA SER A 15 2.76 -5.62 4.80
C SER A 15 2.17 -4.36 4.14
N ILE A 16 1.11 -4.49 3.34
CA ILE A 16 0.42 -3.34 2.73
C ILE A 16 -0.16 -2.42 3.82
N LYS A 17 -0.76 -2.98 4.87
CA LYS A 17 -1.28 -2.18 6.00
C LYS A 17 -0.17 -1.44 6.74
N THR A 18 0.97 -2.08 6.98
CA THR A 18 2.12 -1.45 7.64
C THR A 18 2.69 -0.31 6.80
N LEU A 19 2.82 -0.49 5.49
CA LEU A 19 3.30 0.56 4.58
C LEU A 19 2.34 1.75 4.51
N PHE A 20 1.03 1.51 4.57
CA PHE A 20 0.03 2.59 4.67
C PHE A 20 0.23 3.44 5.93
N LYS A 21 0.41 2.80 7.09
CA LYS A 21 0.68 3.53 8.34
C LYS A 21 1.97 4.34 8.28
N ARG A 22 3.01 3.78 7.65
CA ARG A 22 4.28 4.49 7.44
C ARG A 22 4.09 5.72 6.56
N LEU A 23 3.36 5.57 5.45
CA LEU A 23 3.05 6.69 4.56
C LEU A 23 2.26 7.79 5.29
N GLU A 24 1.25 7.41 6.07
CA GLU A 24 0.46 8.35 6.87
C GLU A 24 1.33 9.08 7.91
N ALA A 25 2.28 8.39 8.56
CA ALA A 25 3.23 9.01 9.48
C ALA A 25 4.19 10.00 8.77
N GLN A 26 4.80 9.59 7.66
CA GLN A 26 5.71 10.45 6.88
C GLN A 26 5.00 11.71 6.36
N VAL A 27 3.74 11.57 5.97
CA VAL A 27 2.91 12.70 5.55
C VAL A 27 2.61 13.64 6.70
N ALA A 28 2.35 13.11 7.91
CA ALA A 28 2.17 13.91 9.11
C ALA A 28 3.46 14.62 9.56
N ASP A 29 4.61 13.97 9.37
CA ASP A 29 5.93 14.51 9.71
C ASP A 29 6.49 15.47 8.64
N GLY A 30 5.77 15.70 7.53
CA GLY A 30 6.19 16.60 6.44
C GLY A 30 7.34 16.09 5.57
N GLN A 31 7.63 14.80 5.60
CA GLN A 31 8.73 14.16 4.87
C GLN A 31 8.37 13.89 3.40
N THR A 32 8.46 14.90 2.54
CA THR A 32 7.99 14.85 1.15
C THR A 32 8.67 13.77 0.29
N ASP A 33 10.00 13.72 0.30
CA ASP A 33 10.77 12.76 -0.51
C ASP A 33 10.58 11.31 -0.05
N GLU A 34 10.53 11.09 1.26
CA GLU A 34 10.40 9.75 1.84
C GLU A 34 8.96 9.23 1.71
N ALA A 35 7.96 10.11 1.80
CA ALA A 35 6.58 9.80 1.49
C ALA A 35 6.41 9.41 0.01
N ALA A 36 7.03 10.16 -0.92
CA ALA A 36 6.97 9.85 -2.35
C ALA A 36 7.59 8.49 -2.69
N ARG A 37 8.75 8.17 -2.10
CA ARG A 37 9.40 6.86 -2.23
C ARG A 37 8.53 5.74 -1.66
N THR A 38 7.96 5.95 -0.47
CA THR A 38 7.11 4.96 0.20
C THR A 38 5.81 4.71 -0.56
N ALA A 39 5.20 5.75 -1.13
CA ALA A 39 4.01 5.65 -1.96
C ALA A 39 4.27 4.89 -3.26
N THR A 40 5.40 5.13 -3.92
CA THR A 40 5.82 4.40 -5.13
C THR A 40 5.99 2.91 -4.82
N PHE A 41 6.69 2.61 -3.72
CA PHE A 41 6.89 1.24 -3.26
C PHE A 41 5.56 0.56 -2.89
N LEU A 42 4.68 1.25 -2.17
CA LEU A 42 3.36 0.75 -1.78
C LEU A 42 2.49 0.43 -3.00
N THR A 43 2.47 1.32 -3.99
CA THR A 43 1.75 1.12 -5.26
C THR A 43 2.23 -0.14 -5.97
N SER A 44 3.55 -0.33 -6.11
CA SER A 44 4.13 -1.55 -6.70
C SER A 44 3.71 -2.83 -5.94
N ARG A 45 3.66 -2.77 -4.60
CA ARG A 45 3.23 -3.91 -3.77
C ARG A 45 1.74 -4.22 -3.93
N ILE A 46 0.89 -3.21 -4.08
CA ILE A 46 -0.54 -3.38 -4.35
C ILE A 46 -0.76 -4.05 -5.70
N ASP A 47 -0.08 -3.59 -6.75
CA ASP A 47 -0.21 -4.17 -8.10
C ASP A 47 0.29 -5.62 -8.14
N LYS A 48 1.42 -5.91 -7.49
CA LYS A 48 1.91 -7.30 -7.33
C LYS A 48 0.94 -8.19 -6.55
N ALA A 49 0.26 -7.66 -5.53
CA ALA A 49 -0.74 -8.41 -4.78
C ALA A 49 -2.02 -8.66 -5.59
N ALA A 50 -2.41 -7.71 -6.46
CA ALA A 50 -3.51 -7.88 -7.40
C ALA A 50 -3.20 -8.94 -8.46
N ALA A 51 -2.01 -8.87 -9.08
CA ALA A 51 -1.56 -9.83 -10.09
C ALA A 51 -1.49 -11.27 -9.55
N LYS A 52 -1.15 -11.44 -8.26
CA LYS A 52 -1.12 -12.75 -7.58
C LYS A 52 -2.49 -13.20 -7.05
N GLY A 53 -3.57 -12.48 -7.33
CA GLY A 53 -4.92 -12.80 -6.85
C GLY A 53 -5.12 -12.64 -5.34
N VAL A 54 -4.19 -11.98 -4.64
CA VAL A 54 -4.29 -11.74 -3.18
C VAL A 54 -5.30 -10.63 -2.87
N LEU A 55 -5.41 -9.65 -3.78
CA LEU A 55 -6.38 -8.57 -3.76
C LEU A 55 -7.22 -8.61 -5.03
N HIS A 56 -8.52 -8.37 -4.88
CA HIS A 56 -9.38 -8.14 -6.02
C HIS A 56 -9.01 -6.82 -6.73
N LYS A 57 -9.19 -6.74 -8.05
CA LYS A 57 -8.85 -5.56 -8.87
C LYS A 57 -9.43 -4.25 -8.33
N ASN A 58 -10.68 -4.26 -7.89
CA ASN A 58 -11.33 -3.07 -7.32
C ASN A 58 -10.70 -2.67 -5.99
N ASN A 59 -10.37 -3.63 -5.13
CA ASN A 59 -9.71 -3.34 -3.85
C ASN A 59 -8.30 -2.76 -4.07
N ALA A 60 -7.57 -3.29 -5.05
CA ALA A 60 -6.29 -2.71 -5.47
C ALA A 60 -6.45 -1.28 -5.99
N ALA A 61 -7.45 -1.00 -6.84
CA ALA A 61 -7.74 0.34 -7.34
C ALA A 61 -8.10 1.32 -6.20
N HIS A 62 -8.99 0.93 -5.28
CA HIS A 62 -9.34 1.74 -4.10
C HIS A 62 -8.11 2.06 -3.24
N LYS A 63 -7.22 1.08 -3.04
CA LYS A 63 -5.98 1.31 -2.30
C LYS A 63 -5.04 2.28 -3.02
N LYS A 64 -4.87 2.16 -4.33
CA LYS A 64 -4.05 3.11 -5.12
C LYS A 64 -4.60 4.53 -5.04
N SER A 65 -5.91 4.69 -5.20
CA SER A 65 -6.58 5.99 -5.03
C SER A 65 -6.32 6.57 -3.62
N ARG A 66 -6.40 5.75 -2.57
CA ARG A 66 -6.08 6.20 -1.21
C ARG A 66 -4.63 6.65 -1.05
N VAL A 67 -3.66 5.93 -1.64
CA VAL A 67 -2.23 6.35 -1.63
C VAL A 67 -2.08 7.73 -2.27
N ALA A 68 -2.68 7.95 -3.43
CA ALA A 68 -2.63 9.22 -4.13
C ALA A 68 -3.26 10.35 -3.31
N HIS A 69 -4.44 10.12 -2.71
CA HIS A 69 -5.07 11.10 -1.82
C HIS A 69 -4.23 11.42 -0.59
N THR A 70 -3.58 10.42 0.02
CA THR A 70 -2.71 10.66 1.18
C THR A 70 -1.48 11.48 0.78
N LEU A 71 -0.88 11.22 -0.38
CA LEU A 71 0.23 12.03 -0.90
C LEU A 71 -0.18 13.46 -1.23
N ALA A 72 -1.36 13.65 -1.84
CA ALA A 72 -1.86 14.98 -2.21
C ALA A 72 -2.07 15.90 -1.00
N ARG A 73 -2.21 15.36 0.21
CA ARG A 73 -2.27 16.15 1.45
C ARG A 73 -0.94 16.82 1.82
N LEU A 74 0.20 16.39 1.26
CA LEU A 74 1.47 17.09 1.42
C LEU A 74 1.58 18.33 0.54
N SER A 75 0.83 18.37 -0.57
CA SER A 75 0.86 19.47 -1.55
C SER A 75 -0.25 20.51 -1.35
N ALA A 76 -1.16 20.29 -0.40
CA ALA A 76 -2.26 21.19 -0.07
C ALA A 76 -1.98 21.87 1.28
#